data_AF-A0A2P7RCF3-F1
#
_entry.id   AF-A0A2P7RCF3-F1
#
_cell.length_a   1.000
_cell.length_b   1.000
_cell.length_c   1.000
_cell.angle_alpha   90.00
_cell.angle_beta   90.00
_cell.angle_gamma   90.00
#
_symmetry.space_group_name_H-M   'P 1'
#
loop_
_entity.id
_entity.type
_entity.pdbx_description
1 polymer ?
#
loop_
_entity_poly.entity_id
_entity_poly.type
_entity_poly.pdbx_seq_one_letter_code
_entity_poly.pdbx_strand_id
1 'polypeptide(L)' 'MTVTIYWQEQPEFGPGWVSACICGDVDFFPSMSRLRQHLAFEFDDYELVEVTPDNWQELHDAGAFRHG' A
#
# COMPACT_ATOMS: atom_id res chain seq x y z
N MET A 1 8.16 14.36 -6.42
CA MET A 1 7.65 14.25 -5.04
C MET A 1 7.53 12.77 -4.80
N THR A 2 8.23 12.24 -3.81
CA THR A 2 8.21 10.81 -3.50
C THR A 2 6.83 10.45 -2.97
N VAL A 3 6.19 9.44 -3.57
CA VAL A 3 4.88 8.97 -3.10
C VAL A 3 5.09 7.87 -2.07
N THR A 4 4.61 8.09 -0.85
CA THR A 4 4.65 7.07 0.20
C THR A 4 3.44 6.14 0.04
N ILE A 5 3.73 4.87 -0.22
CA ILE A 5 2.76 3.81 -0.41
C ILE A 5 2.83 2.88 0.79
N TYR A 6 1.76 2.87 1.57
CA TYR A 6 1.63 1.98 2.71
C TYR A 6 1.09 0.64 2.23
N TRP A 7 1.72 -0.46 2.64
CA TRP A 7 1.30 -1.80 2.23
C TRP A 7 1.34 -2.77 3.41
N GLN A 8 0.52 -3.81 3.33
CA GLN A 8 0.48 -4.89 4.32
C GLN A 8 0.23 -6.24 3.65
N GLU A 9 0.70 -7.32 4.29
CA GLU A 9 0.37 -8.68 3.89
C GLU A 9 -1.09 -9.01 4.18
N GLN A 10 -1.70 -9.77 3.28
CA GLN A 10 -3.12 -10.12 3.27
C GLN A 10 -3.29 -11.64 3.24
N PRO A 11 -2.87 -12.35 4.31
CA PRO A 11 -2.88 -13.81 4.34
C PRO A 11 -4.28 -14.42 4.23
N GLU A 12 -5.33 -13.64 4.50
CA GLU A 12 -6.73 -14.07 4.36
C GLU A 12 -7.15 -14.32 2.91
N PHE A 13 -6.54 -13.65 1.93
CA PHE A 13 -6.82 -13.84 0.51
C PHE A 13 -5.97 -14.96 -0.11
N GLY A 14 -4.82 -15.26 0.49
CA GLY A 14 -3.91 -16.31 0.07
C GLY A 14 -2.45 -15.98 0.38
N PRO A 15 -1.54 -16.97 0.33
CA PRO A 15 -0.13 -16.74 0.60
C PRO A 15 0.48 -15.76 -0.40
N GLY A 16 1.12 -14.70 0.10
CA GLY A 16 1.80 -13.68 -0.71
C GLY A 16 0.90 -12.56 -1.22
N TRP A 17 -0.41 -12.57 -0.93
CA TRP A 17 -1.28 -11.44 -1.22
C TRP A 17 -0.89 -10.24 -0.36
N VAL A 18 -0.99 -9.04 -0.94
CA VAL A 18 -0.72 -7.77 -0.27
C VAL A 18 -1.79 -6.76 -0.64
N SER A 19 -2.10 -5.85 0.28
CA SER A 19 -2.89 -4.65 -0.01
C SER A 19 -2.00 -3.43 0.10
N ALA A 20 -2.24 -2.42 -0.74
CA ALA A 20 -1.52 -1.15 -0.70
C ALA A 20 -2.48 0.03 -0.80
N CYS A 21 -2.19 1.10 -0.07
CA CYS A 21 -2.90 2.36 -0.20
C CYS A 21 -2.18 3.25 -1.22
N ILE A 22 -2.86 3.54 -2.32
CA ILE A 22 -2.35 4.31 -3.45
C ILE A 22 -3.30 5.50 -3.64
N CYS A 23 -2.80 6.73 -3.48
CA CYS A 23 -3.59 7.96 -3.63
C CYS A 23 -4.89 8.02 -2.79
N GLY A 24 -4.95 7.31 -1.66
CA GLY A 24 -6.13 7.27 -0.78
C GLY A 24 -7.10 6.12 -1.06
N ASP A 25 -6.87 5.36 -2.13
CA ASP A 25 -7.60 4.13 -2.45
C ASP A 25 -6.78 2.91 -2.02
N VAL A 26 -7.48 1.82 -1.66
CA VAL A 26 -6.85 0.57 -1.20
C VAL A 26 -7.00 -0.48 -2.29
N ASP A 27 -5.88 -0.88 -2.87
CA ASP A 27 -5.82 -1.89 -3.92
C ASP A 27 -5.19 -3.18 -3.42
N PHE A 28 -5.65 -4.30 -3.99
CA PHE A 28 -5.24 -5.65 -3.62
C PHE A 28 -4.42 -6.29 -4.74
N PHE A 29 -3.26 -6.81 -4.38
CA PHE A 29 -2.32 -7.42 -5.32
C PHE A 29 -2.01 -8.86 -4.89
N PRO A 30 -1.89 -9.79 -5.85
CA PRO A 30 -1.59 -11.18 -5.55
C PRO A 30 -0.15 -11.41 -5.09
N SER A 31 0.73 -10.41 -5.21
CA SER A 31 2.15 -10.47 -4.82
C SER A 31 2.77 -9.08 -4.73
N MET A 32 3.79 -8.93 -3.87
CA MET A 32 4.60 -7.71 -3.79
C MET A 32 5.23 -7.30 -5.13
N SER A 33 5.60 -8.27 -5.97
CA SER A 33 6.13 -8.00 -7.31
C SER A 33 5.11 -7.31 -8.22
N ARG A 34 3.82 -7.67 -8.11
CA ARG A 34 2.73 -7.04 -8.87
C ARG A 34 2.48 -5.62 -8.41
N LEU A 35 2.48 -5.39 -7.09
CA LEU A 35 2.39 -4.05 -6.52
C LEU A 35 3.52 -3.16 -7.06
N ARG A 36 4.78 -3.61 -6.96
CA ARG A 36 5.93 -2.85 -7.46
C ARG A 36 5.84 -2.54 -8.95
N GLN A 37 5.40 -3.50 -9.77
CA GLN A 37 5.23 -3.28 -11.21
C GLN A 37 4.16 -2.22 -11.50
N HIS A 38 3.06 -2.21 -10.73
CA HIS A 38 2.01 -1.21 -10.86
C HIS A 38 2.51 0.18 -10.43
N LEU A 39 3.20 0.26 -9.29
CA LEU A 39 3.77 1.52 -8.79
C LEU A 39 4.84 2.08 -9.73
N ALA A 40 5.71 1.25 -10.29
CA ALA A 40 6.71 1.69 -11.27
C ALA A 40 6.11 2.17 -12.60
N PHE A 41 4.85 1.82 -12.88
CA PHE A 41 4.12 2.31 -14.04
C PHE A 41 3.44 3.65 -13.74
N GLU A 42 2.90 3.83 -12.54
CA GLU A 42 2.15 5.04 -12.15
C GLU A 42 3.04 6.15 -11.58
N PHE A 43 4.12 5.80 -10.88
CA PHE A 43 4.97 6.72 -10.13
C PHE A 43 6.43 6.61 -10.57
N ASP A 44 7.06 7.76 -10.80
CA ASP A 44 8.49 7.86 -11.14
C ASP A 44 9.39 7.64 -9.90
N ASP A 45 8.89 8.01 -8.72
CA ASP A 45 9.59 7.90 -7.44
C ASP A 45 8.60 7.59 -6.30
N TYR A 46 8.76 6.44 -5.64
CA TYR A 46 7.85 5.95 -4.59
C TYR A 46 8.61 5.25 -3.46
N GLU A 47 8.04 5.32 -2.25
CA GLU A 47 8.54 4.63 -1.06
C GLU A 47 7.51 3.62 -0.58
N LEU A 48 7.95 2.41 -0.25
CA LEU A 48 7.10 1.35 0.29
C LEU A 48 7.26 1.27 1.80
N VAL A 49 6.19 1.55 2.53
CA VAL A 49 6.15 1.44 3.99
C VAL A 49 5.30 0.25 4.38
N GLU A 50 5.93 -0.75 4.96
CA GLU A 50 5.19 -1.88 5.54
C GLU A 50 4.45 -1.39 6.78
N VAL A 51 3.16 -1.69 6.85
CA VAL A 51 2.32 -1.42 8.01
C VAL A 51 1.66 -2.70 8.48
N THR A 52 1.42 -2.76 9.78
CA THR A 52 0.65 -3.84 10.40
C THR A 52 -0.84 -3.50 10.34
N PRO A 53 -1.75 -4.49 10.47
CA PRO A 53 -3.18 -4.23 10.56
C PRO A 53 -3.57 -3.27 11.70
N ASP A 54 -2.77 -3.25 12.78
CA ASP A 54 -2.93 -2.34 13.92
C ASP A 54 -2.63 -0.89 13.51
N ASN A 55 -1.43 -0.66 12.93
CA ASN A 55 -1.02 0.66 12.44
C ASN A 55 -1.84 1.15 11.24
N TRP A 56 -2.29 0.25 10.37
CA TRP A 56 -3.09 0.60 9.19
C TRP A 56 -4.38 1.32 9.57
N GLN A 57 -5.08 0.79 10.57
CA GLN A 57 -6.33 1.37 11.02
C GLN A 57 -6.11 2.72 11.70
N GLU A 58 -5.04 2.86 12.48
CA GLU A 58 -4.63 4.14 13.08
C GLU A 58 -4.25 5.18 12.02
N LEU A 59 -3.49 4.80 10.98
CA LEU A 59 -3.12 5.69 9.87
C LEU A 59 -4.35 6.12 9.05
N HIS A 60 -5.32 5.21 8.89
CA HIS A 60 -6.58 5.51 8.23
C HIS A 60 -7.41 6.53 9.01
N ASP A 61 -7.56 6.31 10.31
CA ASP A 61 -8.31 7.19 11.21
C ASP A 61 -7.64 8.57 11.33
N ALA A 62 -6.31 8.60 11.38
CA ALA A 62 -5.51 9.82 11.38
C ALA A 62 -5.56 10.60 10.05
N GLY A 63 -6.17 10.04 9.00
CA GLY A 63 -6.25 10.67 7.68
C GLY A 63 -4.91 10.74 6.95
N ALA A 64 -3.94 9.89 7.31
CA ALA A 64 -2.62 9.83 6.68
C ALA A 64 -2.72 9.49 5.17
N PHE A 65 -3.79 8.78 4.76
CA PHE A 65 -4.07 8.45 3.36
C PHE A 65 -4.75 9.59 2.57
N ARG A 66 -5.13 10.69 3.23
CA ARG A 66 -5.97 11.76 2.65
C ARG A 66 -5.20 13.01 2.24
N HIS A 67 -3.88 13.04 2.41
CA HIS A 67 -3.02 14.13 1.99
C HIS A 67 -1.97 13.63 0.99
N GLY A 68 -2.38 13.59 -0.28
CA GLY A 68 -1.52 13.68 -1.45
C GLY A 68 -1.91 14.92 -2.23
#